data_AF-A0A969XK45-F1
#
_entry.id   AF-A0A969XK45-F1
#
_cell.length_a   1.000
_cell.length_b   1.000
_cell.length_c   1.000
_cell.angle_alpha   90.00
_cell.angle_beta   90.00
_cell.angle_gamma   90.00
#
_symmetry.space_group_name_H-M   'P 1'
#
loop_
_entity.id
_entity.type
_entity.pdbx_description
1 polymer ?
#
loop_
_entity_poly.entity_id
_entity_poly.type
_entity_poly.pdbx_seq_one_letter_code
_entity_poly.pdbx_strand_id
1 'polypeptide(L)'
;MRHITIYRAPARFAGWPANYGIWCWPGTGSGDEIVVGFTLGYHQSHAEFHARDRERPFVTMQARSADGGQTWDVAPFPGPTPGGRGLSADEHMVPALGVGAALEDPASEHLPTEPPGGIDFCH
;
A
#
# COMPACT_ATOMS: atom_id res chain seq x y z
N MET A 1 -5.80 13.89 -22.80
CA MET A 1 -5.63 12.79 -21.82
C MET A 1 -4.34 12.06 -22.15
N ARG A 2 -3.43 11.88 -21.18
CA ARG A 2 -2.15 11.16 -21.36
C ARG A 2 -2.12 9.97 -20.39
N HIS A 3 -1.69 8.80 -20.85
CA HIS A 3 -1.46 7.63 -20.00
C HIS A 3 0.02 7.50 -19.69
N ILE A 4 0.36 7.23 -18.43
CA ILE A 4 1.73 7.02 -17.96
C ILE A 4 1.79 5.71 -17.19
N THR A 5 2.82 4.91 -17.48
CA THR A 5 3.09 3.67 -16.74
C THR A 5 4.01 3.99 -15.59
N ILE A 6 3.51 3.88 -14.35
CA ILE A 6 4.31 4.09 -13.13
C ILE A 6 5.19 2.87 -12.85
N TYR A 7 4.63 1.66 -12.94
CA TYR A 7 5.36 0.42 -12.70
C TYR A 7 4.92 -0.69 -13.65
N ARG A 8 5.90 -1.39 -14.23
CA ARG A 8 5.68 -2.61 -15.02
C ARG A 8 6.94 -3.46 -14.99
N ALA A 9 6.82 -4.69 -14.50
CA ALA A 9 7.91 -5.67 -14.52
C ALA A 9 7.37 -7.06 -14.89
N PRO A 10 8.11 -7.85 -15.70
CA PRO A 10 7.74 -9.23 -15.99
C PRO A 10 7.53 -10.05 -14.71
N ALA A 11 6.53 -10.95 -14.75
CA ALA A 11 6.18 -11.84 -13.64
C ALA A 11 5.79 -11.14 -12.31
N ARG A 12 5.57 -9.83 -12.30
CA ARG A 12 5.13 -9.08 -11.12
C ARG A 12 3.66 -8.68 -11.22
N PHE A 13 3.00 -8.72 -10.07
CA PHE A 13 1.66 -8.16 -9.88
C PHE A 13 1.80 -6.85 -9.11
N ALA A 14 1.50 -5.72 -9.74
CA ALA A 14 1.42 -4.42 -9.06
C ALA A 14 -0.04 -4.00 -9.00
N GLY A 15 -0.56 -3.70 -7.80
CA GLY A 15 -1.99 -3.52 -7.64
C GLY A 15 -2.42 -2.73 -6.42
N TRP A 16 -3.74 -2.52 -6.38
CA TRP A 16 -4.48 -1.88 -5.29
C TRP A 16 -4.01 -0.48 -4.87
N PRO A 17 -3.64 0.43 -5.79
CA PRO A 17 -3.22 1.77 -5.40
C PRO A 17 -4.32 2.54 -4.64
N ALA A 18 -5.60 2.26 -4.92
CA ALA A 18 -6.72 2.88 -4.23
C ALA A 18 -6.80 2.54 -2.72
N ASN A 19 -6.31 1.36 -2.31
CA ASN A 19 -6.27 0.95 -0.91
C ASN A 19 -5.10 1.57 -0.15
N TYR A 20 -4.07 2.02 -0.87
CA TYR A 20 -2.87 2.61 -0.29
C TYR A 20 -2.86 4.13 -0.37
N GLY A 21 -3.78 4.75 -1.11
CA GLY A 21 -3.95 6.19 -1.19
C GLY A 21 -3.05 6.89 -2.22
N ILE A 22 -3.46 8.11 -2.55
CA ILE A 22 -2.72 9.07 -3.35
C ILE A 22 -2.77 10.44 -2.67
N TRP A 23 -1.62 11.09 -2.59
CA TRP A 23 -1.47 12.41 -1.99
C TRP A 23 -0.82 13.35 -2.98
N CYS A 24 -1.28 14.59 -2.96
CA CYS A 24 -0.80 15.64 -3.84
C CYS A 24 -0.53 16.88 -2.99
N TRP A 25 0.66 17.45 -3.12
CA TRP A 25 1.04 18.70 -2.50
C TRP A 25 1.43 19.70 -3.58
N PRO A 26 1.03 20.98 -3.46
CA PRO A 26 1.51 22.02 -4.37
C PRO A 26 3.02 22.10 -4.32
N GLY A 27 3.69 21.92 -5.45
CA GLY A 27 5.13 22.10 -5.55
C GLY A 27 5.50 23.56 -5.79
N THR A 28 6.78 23.90 -5.55
CA THR A 28 7.33 25.21 -5.92
C THR A 28 8.01 25.10 -7.28
N GLY A 29 7.43 25.72 -8.31
CA GLY A 29 8.02 25.81 -9.65
C GLY A 29 7.66 24.66 -10.60
N SER A 30 8.23 23.46 -10.39
CA SER A 30 8.21 22.33 -11.35
C SER A 30 6.90 21.54 -11.47
N GLY A 31 5.87 21.89 -10.69
CA GLY A 31 4.58 21.21 -10.64
C GLY A 31 4.33 20.52 -9.31
N ASP A 32 3.17 19.92 -9.15
CA ASP A 32 2.76 19.28 -7.91
C ASP A 32 3.61 18.05 -7.58
N GLU A 33 3.89 17.86 -6.29
CA GLU A 33 4.44 16.63 -5.76
C GLU A 33 3.30 15.62 -5.56
N ILE A 34 3.46 14.43 -6.11
CA ILE A 34 2.45 13.37 -6.03
C ILE A 34 3.09 12.11 -5.47
N VAL A 35 2.47 11.49 -4.48
CA VAL A 35 2.86 10.19 -3.94
C VAL A 35 1.68 9.25 -4.02
N VAL A 36 1.89 8.06 -4.58
CA VAL A 36 0.91 6.96 -4.60
C VAL A 36 1.53 5.73 -3.97
N GLY A 37 0.82 5.12 -3.03
CA GLY A 37 1.20 3.81 -2.49
C GLY A 37 0.58 2.68 -3.33
N PHE A 38 1.21 1.51 -3.34
CA PHE A 38 0.66 0.31 -3.96
C PHE A 38 1.32 -0.95 -3.40
N THR A 39 0.78 -2.11 -3.75
CA THR A 39 1.41 -3.39 -3.41
C THR A 39 2.12 -4.02 -4.59
N LEU A 40 3.21 -4.74 -4.32
CA LEU A 40 3.95 -5.50 -5.30
C LEU A 40 4.09 -6.96 -4.87
N GLY A 41 3.54 -7.86 -5.68
CA GLY A 41 3.63 -9.30 -5.53
C GLY A 41 4.09 -9.96 -6.82
N TYR A 42 3.74 -11.24 -6.97
CA TYR A 42 4.08 -12.05 -8.13
C TYR A 42 2.84 -12.36 -8.94
N HIS A 43 2.98 -12.37 -10.26
CA HIS A 43 1.90 -12.66 -11.18
C HIS A 43 1.70 -14.17 -11.33
N GLN A 44 0.45 -14.62 -11.33
CA GLN A 44 0.07 -16.00 -11.62
C GLN A 44 -1.10 -16.01 -12.61
N SER A 45 -0.84 -16.43 -13.85
CA SER A 45 -1.78 -16.30 -14.97
C SER A 45 -3.08 -17.10 -14.78
N HIS A 46 -3.04 -18.17 -14.00
CA HIS A 46 -4.17 -19.09 -13.80
C HIS A 46 -4.95 -18.81 -12.50
N ALA A 47 -4.63 -17.74 -11.78
CA ALA A 47 -5.38 -17.39 -10.58
C ALA A 47 -6.76 -16.80 -10.97
N GLU A 48 -7.80 -17.25 -10.30
CA GLU A 48 -9.20 -16.91 -10.64
C GLU A 48 -9.54 -15.43 -10.36
N PHE A 49 -9.12 -14.90 -9.22
CA PHE A 49 -9.42 -13.53 -8.78
C PHE A 49 -8.14 -12.76 -8.46
N HIS A 50 -7.86 -11.75 -9.28
CA HIS A 50 -6.57 -11.07 -9.40
C HIS A 50 -5.44 -12.07 -9.75
N ALA A 51 -4.82 -11.90 -10.91
CA ALA A 51 -3.79 -12.79 -11.44
C ALA A 51 -2.46 -12.73 -10.64
N ARG A 52 -2.49 -13.20 -9.39
CA ARG A 52 -1.39 -13.14 -8.43
C ARG A 52 -1.10 -14.49 -7.81
N ASP A 53 0.15 -14.66 -7.43
CA ASP A 53 0.61 -15.73 -6.57
C ASP A 53 0.22 -15.44 -5.12
N ARG A 54 -0.60 -16.31 -4.53
CA ARG A 54 -1.11 -16.19 -3.15
C ARG A 54 -0.22 -16.86 -2.12
N GLU A 55 0.77 -17.64 -2.55
CA GLU A 55 1.71 -18.34 -1.67
C GLU A 55 2.91 -17.46 -1.31
N ARG A 56 3.02 -16.28 -1.91
CA ARG A 56 4.13 -15.35 -1.74
C ARG A 56 3.65 -14.03 -1.15
N PRO A 57 4.43 -13.43 -0.24
CA PRO A 57 4.04 -12.20 0.42
C PRO A 57 4.03 -11.03 -0.57
N PHE A 58 3.24 -10.04 -0.23
CA PHE A 58 3.31 -8.74 -0.84
C PHE A 58 4.38 -7.86 -0.18
N VAL A 59 4.90 -6.89 -0.93
CA VAL A 59 5.68 -5.78 -0.38
C VAL A 59 4.98 -4.47 -0.70
N THR A 60 4.98 -3.55 0.26
CA THR A 60 4.46 -2.20 0.04
C THR A 60 5.49 -1.34 -0.70
N MET A 61 5.01 -0.66 -1.74
CA MET A 61 5.78 0.23 -2.58
C MET A 61 5.16 1.63 -2.54
N GLN A 62 5.96 2.63 -2.84
CA GLN A 62 5.50 3.96 -3.21
C GLN A 62 6.03 4.35 -4.59
N ALA A 63 5.31 5.23 -5.28
CA ALA A 63 5.82 5.97 -6.42
C ALA A 63 5.67 7.46 -6.16
N ARG A 64 6.72 8.23 -6.45
CA ARG A 64 6.77 9.68 -6.24
C ARG A 64 7.02 10.40 -7.55
N SER A 65 6.29 11.48 -7.79
CA SER A 65 6.49 12.43 -8.88
C SER A 65 6.78 13.80 -8.29
N ALA A 66 7.72 14.53 -8.89
CA ALA A 66 8.05 15.92 -8.52
C ALA A 66 7.74 16.95 -9.63
N ASP A 67 7.07 16.51 -10.71
CA ASP A 67 6.84 17.29 -11.93
C ASP A 67 5.38 17.26 -12.42
N GLY A 68 4.42 17.09 -11.49
CA GLY A 68 3.00 17.03 -11.80
C GLY A 68 2.55 15.72 -12.46
N GLY A 69 3.29 14.63 -12.26
CA GLY A 69 2.94 13.27 -12.68
C GLY A 69 3.55 12.87 -14.01
N GLN A 70 4.53 13.61 -14.54
CA GLN A 70 5.16 13.34 -15.82
C GLN A 70 6.26 12.27 -15.73
N THR A 71 7.01 12.27 -14.63
CA THR A 71 8.02 11.26 -14.29
C THR A 71 7.78 10.71 -12.88
N TRP A 72 8.19 9.45 -12.66
CA TRP A 72 7.90 8.73 -11.42
C TRP A 72 9.11 7.92 -10.95
N ASP A 73 9.46 8.10 -9.69
CA ASP A 73 10.44 7.29 -8.97
C ASP A 73 9.70 6.26 -8.10
N VAL A 74 9.96 4.98 -8.36
CA VAL A 74 9.36 3.87 -7.61
C VAL A 74 10.36 3.31 -6.61
N ALA A 75 9.94 3.18 -5.36
CA ALA A 75 10.78 2.65 -4.28
C ALA A 75 9.95 1.82 -3.28
N PRO A 76 10.59 0.95 -2.47
CA PRO A 76 9.95 0.38 -1.29
C PRO A 76 9.38 1.50 -0.40
N PHE A 77 8.26 1.23 0.26
CA PHE A 77 7.72 2.18 1.23
C PHE A 77 8.71 2.37 2.40
N PRO A 78 9.05 3.61 2.76
CA PRO A 78 10.12 3.89 3.72
C PRO A 78 9.67 3.78 5.17
N GLY A 79 8.36 3.70 5.44
CA GLY A 79 7.83 3.61 6.79
C GLY A 79 7.86 2.18 7.35
N PRO A 80 7.84 2.04 8.69
CA PRO A 80 7.72 0.73 9.31
C PRO A 80 6.37 0.09 8.95
N THR A 81 6.39 -1.20 8.66
CA THR A 81 5.17 -1.99 8.50
C THR A 81 5.07 -3.03 9.62
N PRO A 82 3.87 -3.31 10.15
CA PRO A 82 3.70 -4.36 11.17
C PRO A 82 4.23 -5.70 10.66
N GLY A 83 5.20 -6.29 11.39
CA GLY A 83 5.81 -7.57 11.04
C GLY A 83 6.55 -7.62 9.69
N GLY A 84 6.92 -6.47 9.09
CA GLY A 84 7.60 -6.42 7.80
C GLY A 84 6.73 -6.81 6.60
N ARG A 85 5.40 -6.71 6.73
CA ARG A 85 4.41 -7.16 5.74
C ARG A 85 3.80 -5.99 4.96
N GLY A 86 2.96 -6.27 3.96
CA GLY A 86 2.26 -5.23 3.22
C GLY A 86 1.17 -4.54 4.05
N LEU A 87 1.05 -3.21 3.99
CA LEU A 87 0.15 -2.41 4.86
C LEU A 87 -1.34 -2.78 4.78
N SER A 88 -1.88 -3.08 3.60
CA SER A 88 -3.32 -3.33 3.40
C SER A 88 -3.60 -4.59 2.57
N ALA A 89 -2.59 -5.08 1.86
CA ALA A 89 -2.73 -6.20 0.95
C ALA A 89 -2.80 -7.56 1.65
N ASP A 90 -2.05 -7.73 2.74
CA ASP A 90 -1.86 -9.03 3.38
C ASP A 90 -2.98 -9.35 4.39
N GLU A 91 -3.57 -8.35 5.05
CA GLU A 91 -4.66 -8.54 6.03
C GLU A 91 -5.93 -9.17 5.41
N HIS A 92 -6.21 -8.87 4.14
CA HIS A 92 -7.32 -9.48 3.40
C HIS A 92 -7.05 -10.92 2.99
N MET A 93 -5.80 -11.39 3.12
CA MET A 93 -5.32 -12.64 2.51
C MET A 93 -4.84 -13.65 3.55
N VAL A 94 -4.35 -13.18 4.68
CA VAL A 94 -3.81 -13.99 5.77
C VAL A 94 -4.72 -13.77 6.99
N PRO A 95 -5.56 -14.75 7.37
CA PRO A 95 -6.48 -14.61 8.50
C PRO A 95 -5.78 -14.16 9.78
N ALA A 96 -4.56 -14.65 10.03
CA ALA A 96 -3.74 -14.28 11.18
C ALA A 96 -3.30 -12.80 11.21
N LEU A 97 -3.45 -12.06 10.10
CA LEU A 97 -3.15 -10.63 10.03
C LEU A 97 -4.38 -9.74 10.13
N GLY A 98 -5.58 -10.33 10.12
CA GLY A 98 -6.80 -9.59 10.37
C GLY A 98 -6.89 -9.19 11.84
N VAL A 99 -7.49 -8.02 12.12
CA VAL A 99 -7.75 -7.56 13.48
C VAL A 99 -8.50 -8.60 14.32
N GLY A 100 -9.37 -9.40 13.69
CA GLY A 100 -10.07 -10.51 14.36
C GLY A 100 -9.13 -11.52 15.01
N ALA A 101 -8.06 -11.93 14.33
CA ALA A 101 -7.08 -12.85 14.90
C ALA A 101 -6.29 -12.23 16.06
N ALA A 102 -5.99 -10.93 15.98
CA ALA A 102 -5.34 -10.22 17.09
C ALA A 102 -6.27 -10.14 18.32
N LEU A 103 -7.59 -9.97 18.13
CA LEU A 103 -8.58 -9.93 19.21
C LEU A 103 -8.83 -11.31 19.85
N GLU A 104 -8.60 -12.40 19.11
CA GLU A 104 -8.72 -13.77 19.61
C GLU A 104 -7.52 -14.21 20.47
N ASP A 105 -6.38 -13.52 20.35
CA ASP A 105 -5.15 -13.77 21.14
C ASP A 105 -4.92 -12.69 22.20
N PRO A 106 -5.22 -12.96 23.49
CA PRO A 106 -4.99 -12.01 24.59
C PRO A 106 -3.53 -11.64 24.81
N ALA A 107 -2.58 -12.40 24.24
CA ALA A 107 -1.15 -12.14 24.33
C ALA A 107 -0.60 -11.36 23.11
N SER A 108 -1.45 -10.97 22.17
CA SER A 108 -1.05 -10.20 20.99
C SER A 108 -0.44 -8.85 21.38
N GLU A 109 0.75 -8.54 20.85
CA GLU A 109 1.48 -7.30 21.11
C GLU A 109 0.79 -6.05 20.54
N HIS A 110 -0.13 -6.23 19.59
CA HIS A 110 -0.75 -5.14 18.83
C HIS A 110 -2.28 -5.11 18.99
N LEU A 111 -2.77 -5.42 20.20
CA LEU A 111 -4.20 -5.31 20.52
C LEU A 111 -4.70 -3.87 20.30
N PRO A 112 -5.83 -3.67 19.60
CA PRO A 112 -6.48 -2.37 19.54
C PRO A 112 -6.77 -1.87 20.96
N THR A 113 -6.38 -0.64 21.25
CA THR A 113 -6.71 0.03 22.51
C THR A 113 -7.87 0.98 22.30
N GLU A 114 -8.54 1.34 23.39
CA GLU A 114 -9.50 2.44 23.37
C GLU A 114 -8.84 3.70 22.77
N PRO A 115 -9.51 4.41 21.84
CA PRO A 115 -8.97 5.63 21.30
C PRO A 115 -8.82 6.66 22.43
N PRO A 116 -7.77 7.50 22.41
CA PRO A 116 -7.57 8.50 23.46
C PRO A 116 -8.69 9.55 23.56
N GLY A 117 -9.58 9.61 22.54
CA GLY A 117 -10.65 10.59 22.46
C GLY A 117 -10.13 12.02 22.27
N GLY A 118 -11.06 12.98 22.19
CA GLY A 118 -10.72 14.42 22.15
C GLY A 118 -10.01 14.92 20.89
N ILE A 119 -9.90 14.09 19.84
CA ILE A 119 -9.37 14.52 18.53
C ILE A 119 -10.49 15.23 17.77
N ASP A 120 -10.30 16.53 17.53
CA ASP A 120 -11.18 17.30 16.66
C ASP A 120 -10.74 17.11 15.21
N PHE A 121 -11.56 16.37 14.45
CA PHE A 121 -11.33 16.15 13.02
C PHE A 121 -11.96 17.24 12.14
N CYS A 122 -12.67 18.20 12.75
CA CYS A 122 -13.27 19.33 12.05
C CYS A 122 -12.28 20.50 12.05
N HIS A 123 -11.48 20.60 10.99
CA HIS A 123 -10.67 21.77 10.66
C HIS A 123 -11.21 22.44 9.40
#